data_AF-A0A6G3ZI20-F1
#
_entry.id   AF-A0A6G3ZI20-F1
#
_cell.length_a   1.000
_cell.length_b   1.000
_cell.length_c   1.000
_cell.angle_alpha   90.00
_cell.angle_beta   90.00
_cell.angle_gamma   90.00
#
_symmetry.space_group_name_H-M   'P 1'
#
loop_
_entity.id
_entity.type
_entity.pdbx_description
1 polymer ?
#
loop_
_entity_poly.entity_id
_entity_poly.type
_entity_poly.pdbx_seq_one_letter_code
_entity_poly.pdbx_strand_id
1 'polypeptide(L)'
;MSSTGSTYGDIHRYEPARESTAAAIAIVLLTVVEVVFVGLFTYGLVSGWGYSEIGNMYLGFVLAVIFIDLAFILLLYRKEFLPDVMIVKKRRRKWEDLYIREDQQYGTETLGNAWDQFKQAVYPYYKR
;
A
#
# COMPACT_ATOMS: atom_id res chain seq x y z
N MET A 1 -23.14 20.40 7.52
CA MET A 1 -22.82 19.16 6.77
C MET A 1 -23.14 17.98 7.67
N SER A 2 -24.31 17.37 7.48
CA SER A 2 -24.85 16.33 8.36
C SER A 2 -24.27 14.96 8.01
N SER A 3 -23.67 14.33 9.01
CA SER A 3 -23.14 12.97 9.00
C SER A 3 -24.27 11.93 8.95
N THR A 4 -24.90 11.76 7.79
CA THR A 4 -25.93 10.72 7.57
C THR A 4 -25.51 9.87 6.38
N GLY A 5 -24.88 8.72 6.67
CA GLY A 5 -24.66 7.66 5.67
C GLY A 5 -23.40 7.76 4.83
N SER A 6 -22.21 7.80 5.44
CA SER A 6 -20.96 7.63 4.67
C SER A 6 -20.89 6.20 4.13
N THR A 7 -21.00 6.07 2.81
CA THR A 7 -20.85 4.80 2.09
C THR A 7 -19.36 4.52 1.88
N TYR A 8 -18.98 3.25 1.72
CA TYR A 8 -17.59 2.92 1.38
C TYR A 8 -17.13 3.66 0.12
N GLY A 9 -15.94 4.26 0.17
CA GLY A 9 -15.39 5.07 -0.91
C GLY A 9 -15.68 6.57 -0.80
N ASP A 10 -16.47 7.00 0.19
CA ASP A 10 -16.79 8.41 0.40
C ASP A 10 -15.62 9.18 1.04
N ILE A 11 -15.49 10.47 0.70
CA ILE A 11 -14.39 11.34 1.17
C ILE A 11 -14.85 12.07 2.43
N HIS A 12 -14.24 11.74 3.57
CA HIS A 12 -14.58 12.33 4.86
C HIS A 12 -13.93 13.71 5.07
N ARG A 13 -12.74 13.91 4.52
CA ARG A 13 -12.01 15.19 4.56
C ARG A 13 -11.19 15.31 3.29
N TYR A 14 -11.26 16.48 2.66
CA TYR A 14 -10.42 16.86 1.54
C TYR A 14 -9.61 18.09 1.95
N GLU A 15 -8.29 17.97 1.97
CA GLU A 15 -7.40 19.12 2.10
C GLU A 15 -6.80 19.44 0.73
N PRO A 16 -7.04 20.64 0.19
CA PRO A 16 -6.45 21.03 -1.08
C PRO A 16 -4.93 21.11 -0.96
N ALA A 17 -4.24 20.85 -2.08
CA ALA A 17 -2.80 20.98 -2.15
C ALA A 17 -2.37 22.43 -1.88
N ARG A 18 -1.18 22.61 -1.29
CA ARG A 18 -0.63 23.93 -0.98
C ARG A 18 -0.17 24.70 -2.21
N GLU A 19 0.13 24.00 -3.31
CA GLU A 19 0.55 24.56 -4.60
C GLU A 19 1.70 25.57 -4.48
N SER A 20 2.72 25.21 -3.70
CA SER A 20 3.88 26.08 -3.45
C SER A 20 4.70 26.33 -4.73
N THR A 21 4.78 27.58 -5.18
CA THR A 21 5.65 27.98 -6.31
C THR A 21 7.12 27.72 -6.01
N ALA A 22 7.55 27.93 -4.75
CA ALA A 22 8.91 27.64 -4.33
C ALA A 22 9.24 26.14 -4.51
N ALA A 23 8.27 25.26 -4.24
CA ALA A 23 8.44 23.84 -4.44
C ALA A 23 8.53 23.47 -5.94
N ALA A 24 7.72 24.10 -6.79
CA ALA A 24 7.83 23.93 -8.24
C ALA A 24 9.24 24.31 -8.75
N ILE A 25 9.76 25.46 -8.32
CA ILE A 25 11.10 25.93 -8.70
C ILE A 25 12.16 24.95 -8.20
N ALA A 26 12.05 24.47 -6.94
CA ALA A 26 12.98 23.50 -6.40
C ALA A 26 12.99 22.19 -7.21
N ILE A 27 11.83 21.66 -7.61
CA ILE A 27 11.75 20.48 -8.48
C ILE A 27 12.47 20.74 -9.80
N VAL A 28 12.24 21.89 -10.43
CA VAL A 28 12.90 22.21 -11.71
C VAL A 28 14.42 22.32 -11.55
N LEU A 29 14.91 22.88 -10.43
CA LEU A 29 16.35 22.95 -10.18
C LEU A 29 16.95 21.55 -9.92
N LEU A 30 16.27 20.72 -9.12
CA LEU A 30 16.68 19.35 -8.87
C LEU A 30 16.69 18.52 -10.16
N THR A 31 15.70 18.67 -11.05
CA THR A 31 15.71 17.94 -12.33
C THR A 31 16.85 18.34 -13.24
N VAL A 32 17.29 19.61 -13.22
CA VAL A 32 18.50 20.02 -13.95
C VAL A 32 19.74 19.34 -13.36
N VAL A 33 19.84 19.28 -12.03
CA VAL A 33 20.94 18.58 -11.34
C VAL A 33 20.92 17.09 -11.63
N GLU A 34 19.75 16.45 -11.62
CA GLU A 34 19.55 15.05 -11.99
C GLU A 34 20.05 14.75 -13.40
N VAL A 35 19.68 15.58 -14.39
CA VAL A 35 20.15 15.42 -15.78
C VAL A 35 21.68 15.50 -15.86
N VAL A 36 22.31 16.39 -15.09
CA VAL A 36 23.77 16.49 -15.01
C VAL A 36 24.38 15.22 -14.41
N PHE A 37 23.83 14.69 -13.32
CA PHE A 37 24.34 13.46 -12.69
C PHE A 37 24.13 12.22 -13.57
N VAL A 38 22.96 12.07 -14.19
CA VAL A 38 22.68 10.99 -15.14
C VAL A 38 23.60 11.08 -16.36
N GLY A 39 23.85 12.29 -16.86
CA GLY A 39 24.80 12.55 -17.93
C GLY A 39 26.23 12.16 -17.55
N LEU A 40 26.68 12.57 -16.36
CA LEU A 40 27.99 12.19 -15.83
C LEU A 40 28.13 10.67 -15.64
N PHE A 41 27.10 10.03 -15.08
CA PHE A 41 27.08 8.58 -14.88
C PHE A 41 27.17 7.83 -16.21
N THR A 42 26.37 8.25 -17.19
CA THR A 42 26.35 7.66 -18.54
C THR A 42 27.68 7.88 -19.25
N TYR A 43 28.23 9.09 -19.17
CA TYR A 43 29.57 9.39 -19.69
C TYR A 43 30.62 8.49 -19.05
N GLY A 44 30.63 8.39 -17.71
CA GLY A 44 31.57 7.55 -16.97
C GLY A 44 31.49 6.07 -17.33
N LEU A 45 30.28 5.55 -17.58
CA LEU A 45 30.09 4.18 -18.10
C LEU A 45 30.68 4.02 -19.50
N VAL A 46 30.37 4.93 -20.43
CA VAL A 46 30.85 4.86 -21.83
C VAL A 46 32.37 5.05 -21.91
N SER A 47 32.94 5.90 -21.06
CA SER A 47 34.39 6.11 -20.96
C SER A 47 35.12 4.99 -20.21
N GLY A 48 34.41 3.95 -19.75
CA GLY A 48 35.01 2.76 -19.15
C GLY A 48 35.48 2.94 -17.70
N TRP A 49 34.94 3.91 -16.94
CA TRP A 49 35.33 4.09 -15.52
C TRP A 49 35.04 2.86 -14.67
N GLY A 50 34.04 2.06 -15.05
CA GLY A 50 33.66 0.82 -14.37
C GLY A 50 34.66 -0.33 -14.47
N TYR A 51 35.70 -0.25 -15.32
CA TYR A 51 36.72 -1.31 -15.41
C TYR A 51 37.75 -1.27 -14.27
N SER A 52 37.86 -0.12 -13.59
CA SER A 52 38.75 0.04 -12.44
C SER A 52 37.95 -0.09 -11.14
N GLU A 53 38.54 -0.67 -10.09
CA GLU A 53 37.88 -0.82 -8.78
C GLU A 53 37.43 0.54 -8.22
N ILE A 54 38.32 1.54 -8.27
CA ILE A 54 38.04 2.90 -7.79
C ILE A 54 36.95 3.57 -8.63
N GLY A 55 37.01 3.45 -9.96
CA GLY A 55 36.01 4.04 -10.85
C GLY A 55 34.63 3.39 -10.71
N ASN A 56 34.57 2.08 -10.46
CA ASN A 56 33.32 1.38 -10.18
C ASN A 56 32.69 1.86 -8.85
N MET A 57 33.50 2.06 -7.80
CA MET A 57 33.01 2.65 -6.55
C MET A 57 32.46 4.07 -6.75
N TYR A 58 33.15 4.88 -7.55
CA TYR A 58 32.71 6.24 -7.88
C TYR A 58 31.38 6.22 -8.67
N LEU A 59 31.24 5.37 -9.68
CA LEU A 59 29.98 5.21 -10.41
C LEU A 59 28.84 4.74 -9.50
N GLY A 60 29.10 3.82 -8.58
CA GLY A 60 28.13 3.40 -7.57
C GLY A 60 27.69 4.55 -6.67
N PHE A 61 28.61 5.42 -6.26
CA PHE A 61 28.28 6.63 -5.50
C PHE A 61 27.43 7.61 -6.31
N VAL A 62 27.79 7.89 -7.56
CA VAL A 62 27.00 8.75 -8.45
C VAL A 62 25.60 8.18 -8.64
N LEU A 63 25.48 6.86 -8.83
CA LEU A 63 24.18 6.18 -8.93
C LEU A 63 23.33 6.35 -7.67
N ALA A 64 23.94 6.25 -6.48
CA ALA A 64 23.23 6.50 -5.23
C ALA A 64 22.73 7.95 -5.12
N VAL A 65 23.54 8.93 -5.53
CA VAL A 65 23.16 10.35 -5.54
C VAL A 65 21.98 10.60 -6.47
N ILE A 66 21.96 10.01 -7.66
CA ILE A 66 20.84 10.07 -8.63
C ILE A 66 19.55 9.59 -7.95
N PHE A 67 19.55 8.41 -7.32
CA PHE A 67 18.36 7.90 -6.65
C PHE A 67 17.91 8.75 -5.46
N ILE A 68 18.85 9.33 -4.71
CA ILE A 68 18.53 10.24 -3.61
C ILE A 68 17.88 11.50 -4.15
N ASP A 69 18.42 12.11 -5.21
CA ASP A 69 17.88 13.32 -5.83
C ASP A 69 16.46 13.08 -6.37
N LEU A 70 16.27 11.97 -7.08
CA LEU A 70 14.95 11.52 -7.54
C LEU A 70 13.96 11.34 -6.37
N ALA A 71 14.41 10.75 -5.26
CA ALA A 71 13.57 10.59 -4.08
C ALA A 71 13.18 11.96 -3.49
N PHE A 72 14.08 12.94 -3.47
CA PHE A 72 13.77 14.31 -3.04
C PHE A 72 12.74 14.99 -3.94
N ILE A 73 12.87 14.86 -5.27
CA ILE A 73 11.89 15.38 -6.23
C ILE A 73 10.49 14.79 -5.93
N LEU A 74 10.42 13.46 -5.77
CA LEU A 74 9.15 12.76 -5.50
C LEU A 74 8.57 13.13 -4.13
N LEU A 75 9.40 13.28 -3.10
CA LEU A 75 8.97 13.70 -1.77
C LEU A 75 8.43 15.12 -1.79
N LEU A 76 9.08 16.03 -2.51
CA LEU A 76 8.63 17.40 -2.64
C LEU A 76 7.30 17.48 -3.39
N TYR A 77 7.18 16.71 -4.49
CA TYR A 77 5.93 16.59 -5.23
C TYR A 77 4.80 16.05 -4.34
N ARG A 78 5.07 14.97 -3.59
CA ARG A 78 4.11 14.36 -2.66
C ARG A 78 3.67 15.32 -1.56
N LYS A 79 4.59 16.11 -1.02
CA LYS A 79 4.30 16.99 0.10
C LYS A 79 3.49 18.22 -0.33
N GLU A 80 3.75 18.77 -1.52
CA GLU A 80 3.24 20.09 -1.89
C GLU A 80 2.11 20.05 -2.94
N PHE A 81 2.06 19.02 -3.81
CA PHE A 81 1.09 18.93 -4.91
C PHE A 81 0.05 17.82 -4.77
N LEU A 82 0.29 16.81 -3.93
CA LEU A 82 -0.69 15.76 -3.69
C LEU A 82 -1.70 16.20 -2.63
N PRO A 83 -3.02 16.17 -2.92
CA PRO A 83 -4.04 16.50 -1.94
C PRO A 83 -4.13 15.40 -0.88
N ASP A 84 -4.34 15.80 0.38
CA ASP A 84 -4.57 14.84 1.45
C ASP A 84 -6.08 14.54 1.55
N VAL A 85 -6.42 13.26 1.36
CA VAL A 85 -7.82 12.81 1.30
C VAL A 85 -8.04 11.67 2.28
N MET A 86 -8.96 11.89 3.22
CA MET A 86 -9.41 10.83 4.11
C MET A 86 -10.56 10.08 3.45
N ILE A 87 -10.26 8.93 2.86
CA ILE A 87 -11.23 8.05 2.20
C ILE A 87 -11.66 6.95 3.16
N VAL A 88 -12.97 6.75 3.29
CA VAL A 88 -13.51 5.63 4.08
C VAL A 88 -13.28 4.32 3.33
N LYS A 89 -12.37 3.48 3.84
CA LYS A 89 -12.10 2.14 3.30
C LYS A 89 -12.82 1.05 4.08
N LYS A 90 -13.33 0.06 3.36
CA LYS A 90 -13.84 -1.18 3.96
C LYS A 90 -12.68 -2.01 4.48
N ARG A 91 -12.64 -2.25 5.79
CA ARG A 91 -11.71 -3.20 6.41
C ARG A 91 -12.01 -4.61 5.87
N ARG A 92 -10.97 -5.38 5.51
CA ARG A 92 -11.13 -6.82 5.26
C ARG A 92 -11.58 -7.50 6.56
N ARG A 93 -12.60 -8.34 6.51
CA ARG A 93 -13.09 -9.08 7.69
C ARG A 93 -11.96 -9.95 8.23
N LYS A 94 -11.70 -9.88 9.54
CA LYS A 94 -10.84 -10.86 10.22
C LYS A 94 -11.69 -12.09 10.53
N TRP A 95 -11.04 -13.25 10.66
CA TRP A 95 -11.69 -14.52 10.97
C TRP A 95 -12.42 -14.51 12.32
N GLU A 96 -12.00 -13.63 13.24
CA GLU A 96 -12.68 -13.35 14.51
C GLU A 96 -14.07 -12.72 14.31
N ASP A 97 -14.25 -11.91 13.26
CA ASP A 97 -15.52 -11.23 12.97
C ASP A 97 -16.50 -12.10 12.15
N LEU A 98 -16.12 -13.34 11.82
CA LEU A 98 -17.00 -14.28 11.09
C LEU A 98 -18.02 -14.95 12.02
N TYR A 99 -17.71 -15.10 13.30
CA TYR A 99 -18.58 -15.73 14.29
C TYR A 99 -19.08 -14.65 15.26
N ILE A 100 -20.24 -14.08 14.94
CA ILE A 100 -20.83 -12.98 15.72
C ILE A 100 -21.45 -13.47 17.04
N ARG A 101 -21.44 -14.78 17.29
CA ARG A 101 -21.97 -15.40 18.51
C ARG A 101 -21.15 -16.65 18.87
N GLU A 102 -20.87 -16.81 20.16
CA GLU A 102 -20.13 -17.97 20.72
C GLU A 102 -20.83 -19.32 20.41
N ASP A 103 -22.14 -19.31 20.15
CA ASP A 103 -22.96 -20.48 19.81
C ASP A 103 -22.75 -21.03 18.38
N GLN A 104 -22.03 -20.30 17.52
CA GLN A 104 -21.74 -20.70 16.12
C GLN A 104 -20.26 -21.09 15.91
N GLN A 105 -19.43 -21.03 16.95
CA GLN A 105 -18.00 -21.32 16.90
C GLN A 105 -17.72 -22.82 16.75
N TYR A 106 -18.55 -23.65 17.36
CA TYR A 106 -18.65 -25.07 17.07
C TYR A 106 -19.69 -25.16 15.96
N GLY A 107 -19.24 -25.24 14.71
CA GLY A 107 -20.14 -25.26 13.54
C GLY A 107 -21.35 -26.16 13.81
N THR A 108 -22.54 -25.74 13.34
CA THR A 108 -23.78 -26.53 13.45
C THR A 108 -23.44 -28.00 13.32
N GLU A 109 -23.64 -28.79 14.37
CA GLU A 109 -23.30 -30.21 14.41
C GLU A 109 -24.08 -30.94 13.30
N THR A 110 -23.56 -30.89 12.08
CA THR A 110 -24.11 -31.59 10.92
C THR A 110 -24.03 -33.10 11.13
N LEU A 111 -23.14 -33.53 12.04
CA LEU A 111 -22.97 -34.92 12.46
C LEU A 111 -23.94 -35.37 13.57
N GLY A 112 -24.44 -34.47 14.42
CA GLY A 112 -25.39 -34.83 15.49
C GLY A 112 -26.72 -35.33 14.92
N ASN A 113 -27.26 -34.59 13.95
CA ASN A 113 -28.51 -34.96 13.26
C ASN A 113 -28.39 -36.23 12.39
N ALA A 114 -27.21 -36.53 11.84
CA ALA A 114 -27.02 -37.71 11.00
C ALA A 114 -27.03 -39.02 11.81
N TRP A 115 -26.45 -39.01 13.01
CA TRP A 115 -26.42 -40.18 13.88
C TRP A 115 -27.79 -40.48 14.47
N ASP A 116 -28.56 -39.45 14.82
CA ASP A 116 -29.92 -39.63 15.31
C ASP A 116 -30.90 -40.03 14.19
N GLN A 117 -30.73 -39.53 12.96
CA GLN A 117 -31.42 -40.06 11.77
C GLN A 117 -31.09 -41.54 11.52
N PHE A 118 -29.82 -41.93 11.66
CA PHE A 118 -29.41 -43.33 11.49
C PHE A 118 -30.03 -44.24 12.56
N LYS A 119 -30.00 -43.86 13.83
CA LYS A 119 -30.66 -44.62 14.91
C LYS A 119 -32.15 -44.76 14.68
N GLN A 120 -32.80 -43.70 14.19
CA GLN A 120 -34.23 -43.72 13.89
C GLN A 120 -34.56 -44.62 12.68
N ALA A 121 -33.67 -44.66 11.69
CA ALA A 121 -33.80 -45.53 10.52
C ALA A 121 -33.58 -47.01 10.86
N VAL A 122 -32.66 -47.32 11.80
CA VAL A 122 -32.33 -48.69 12.19
C VAL A 122 -33.25 -49.22 13.30
N TYR A 123 -33.79 -48.35 14.16
CA TYR A 123 -34.60 -48.77 15.31
C TYR A 123 -35.92 -47.97 15.43
N PRO A 124 -37.04 -48.53 14.94
CA PRO A 124 -38.32 -47.81 14.84
C PRO A 124 -39.03 -47.52 16.18
N TYR A 125 -38.49 -47.98 17.33
CA TYR A 125 -39.09 -47.76 18.66
C TYR A 125 -38.38 -46.68 19.49
N TYR A 126 -37.53 -45.85 18.89
CA TYR A 126 -36.88 -44.75 19.60
C TYR A 126 -37.93 -43.70 20.04
N LYS A 127 -38.21 -43.62 21.35
CA LYS A 127 -39.07 -42.58 21.95
C LYS A 127 -38.20 -41.37 22.31
N ARG A 128 -38.78 -40.18 22.09
CA ARG A 128 -38.21 -38.86 22.43
C ARG A 128 -37.78 -38.77 23.89
#